data_AF-A0A925PPI5-F1
#
_entry.id   AF-A0A925PPI5-F1
#
_cell.length_a   1.000
_cell.length_b   1.000
_cell.length_c   1.000
_cell.angle_alpha   90.00
_cell.angle_beta   90.00
_cell.angle_gamma   90.00
#
_symmetry.space_group_name_H-M   'P 1'
#
loop_
_entity.id
_entity.type
_entity.pdbx_description
1 polymer ?
#
loop_
_entity_poly.entity_id
_entity_poly.type
_entity_poly.pdbx_seq_one_letter_code
_entity_poly.pdbx_strand_id
1 'polypeptide(L)'
;MPPEIRNILADLPPALSGEVFETIATSDTLCIERIVSCGQSTPAGEWYEQDRNEWVLVLAGSADLLFDDAQEPRRLIAGDYALIPAGCRHRVTWTDPAAKTVWLAVHFTSDRTP
;
A
#
# COMPACT_ATOMS: atom_id res chain seq x y z
N MET A 1 17.00 -16.23 17.88
CA MET A 1 17.63 -14.99 17.36
C MET A 1 17.08 -13.83 18.16
N PRO A 2 17.85 -12.77 18.45
CA PRO A 2 17.32 -11.57 19.08
C PRO A 2 16.29 -10.89 18.14
N PRO A 3 15.31 -10.15 18.69
CA PRO A 3 14.35 -9.43 17.87
C PRO A 3 15.04 -8.33 17.05
N GLU A 4 14.56 -8.12 15.83
CA GLU A 4 14.96 -7.02 14.98
C GLU A 4 14.08 -5.80 15.26
N ILE A 5 14.69 -4.62 15.46
CA ILE A 5 14.00 -3.35 15.69
C ILE A 5 14.40 -2.39 14.57
N ARG A 6 13.44 -1.98 13.74
CA ARG A 6 13.62 -1.02 12.64
C ARG A 6 12.55 0.07 12.71
N ASN A 7 12.84 1.22 12.11
CA ASN A 7 11.88 2.31 11.94
C ASN A 7 11.43 2.36 10.47
N ILE A 8 10.14 2.19 10.22
CA ILE A 8 9.57 2.16 8.87
C ILE A 8 9.73 3.48 8.10
N LEU A 9 9.85 4.60 8.83
CA LEU A 9 10.04 5.96 8.29
C LEU A 9 11.51 6.36 8.15
N ALA A 10 12.45 5.52 8.60
CA ALA A 10 13.88 5.75 8.44
C ALA A 10 14.40 5.15 7.11
N ASP A 11 15.53 5.68 6.64
CA ASP A 11 16.25 5.18 5.46
C ASP A 11 15.37 5.02 4.21
N LEU A 12 14.47 5.99 4.01
CA LEU A 12 13.59 5.98 2.84
C LEU A 12 14.43 6.11 1.57
N PRO A 13 14.16 5.30 0.54
CA PRO A 13 14.85 5.37 -0.73
C PRO A 13 14.73 6.80 -1.31
N PRO A 14 15.71 7.26 -2.11
CA PRO A 14 15.59 8.54 -2.80
C PRO A 14 14.31 8.58 -3.65
N ALA A 15 13.87 9.77 -4.06
CA ALA A 15 12.74 9.89 -4.98
C ALA A 15 13.12 9.22 -6.31
N LEU A 16 12.71 7.96 -6.48
CA LEU A 16 12.95 7.15 -7.67
C LEU A 16 11.86 7.42 -8.71
N SER A 17 12.13 7.09 -9.97
CA SER A 17 11.15 7.14 -11.06
C SER A 17 10.01 6.13 -10.91
N GLY A 18 10.06 5.25 -9.91
CA GLY A 18 9.05 4.23 -9.62
C GLY A 18 8.86 4.03 -8.12
N GLU A 19 7.76 3.40 -7.76
CA GLU A 19 7.49 3.00 -6.38
C GLU A 19 8.51 1.95 -5.91
N VAL A 20 8.85 2.00 -4.62
CA VAL A 20 9.74 1.01 -3.99
C VAL A 20 8.93 0.14 -3.06
N PHE A 21 9.02 -1.17 -3.28
CA PHE A 21 8.38 -2.20 -2.46
C PHE A 21 9.45 -2.97 -1.69
N GLU A 22 9.31 -3.02 -0.37
CA GLU A 22 10.23 -3.71 0.53
C GLU A 22 9.46 -4.64 1.47
N THR A 23 9.63 -5.95 1.28
CA THR A 23 9.06 -6.95 2.18
C THR A 23 9.72 -6.86 3.56
N ILE A 24 8.92 -6.61 4.59
CA ILE A 24 9.33 -6.56 6.01
C ILE A 24 9.27 -7.97 6.61
N ALA A 25 8.19 -8.70 6.37
CA ALA A 25 7.99 -10.06 6.87
C ALA A 25 7.07 -10.84 5.92
N THR A 26 7.28 -12.15 5.82
CA THR A 26 6.45 -13.01 4.98
C THR A 26 6.31 -14.42 5.56
N SER A 27 5.19 -15.06 5.26
CA SER A 27 4.88 -16.48 5.44
C SER A 27 3.99 -16.95 4.30
N ASP A 28 3.59 -18.22 4.32
CA ASP A 28 2.66 -18.77 3.32
C ASP A 28 1.33 -18.00 3.26
N THR A 29 0.88 -17.46 4.40
CA THR A 29 -0.44 -16.82 4.58
C THR A 29 -0.40 -15.32 4.81
N LEU A 30 0.78 -14.72 4.94
CA LEU A 30 0.96 -13.30 5.30
C LEU A 30 2.13 -12.68 4.54
N CYS A 31 1.98 -11.46 4.06
CA CYS A 31 3.07 -10.59 3.63
C CYS A 31 2.87 -9.21 4.26
N ILE A 32 3.93 -8.64 4.83
CA ILE A 32 3.96 -7.27 5.34
C ILE A 32 5.01 -6.52 4.52
N GLU A 33 4.63 -5.43 3.91
CA GLU A 33 5.48 -4.65 3.00
C GLU A 33 5.47 -3.17 3.35
N ARG A 34 6.63 -2.53 3.22
CA ARG A 34 6.75 -1.08 3.12
C ARG A 34 6.67 -0.72 1.65
N ILE A 35 5.82 0.26 1.33
CA ILE A 35 5.78 0.85 -0.02
C ILE A 35 6.14 2.33 0.11
N VAL A 36 7.00 2.82 -0.78
CA VAL A 36 7.37 4.24 -0.83
C VAL A 36 7.06 4.79 -2.22
N SER A 37 6.15 5.76 -2.25
CA SER A 37 5.75 6.52 -3.43
C SER A 37 6.15 7.99 -3.26
N CYS A 38 6.24 8.73 -4.37
CA CYS A 38 6.63 10.13 -4.49
C CYS A 38 6.07 10.71 -5.81
N GLY A 39 4.75 10.68 -5.98
CA GLY A 39 4.05 11.20 -7.16
C GLY A 39 3.67 10.17 -8.21
N GLN A 40 4.04 8.89 -8.02
CA GLN A 40 3.59 7.81 -8.91
C GLN A 40 2.09 7.52 -8.71
N SER A 41 1.50 6.95 -9.75
CA SER A 41 0.16 6.39 -9.76
C SER A 41 0.15 5.13 -10.62
N THR A 42 -0.84 4.26 -10.40
CA THR A 42 -1.08 3.11 -11.28
C THR A 42 -1.34 3.62 -12.70
N PRO A 43 -0.69 3.06 -13.74
CA PRO A 43 -0.87 3.50 -15.13
C PRO A 43 -2.34 3.53 -15.60
N ALA A 44 -2.64 4.37 -16.59
CA ALA A 44 -3.99 4.50 -17.13
C ALA A 44 -4.51 3.18 -17.71
N GLY A 45 -5.67 2.72 -17.23
CA GLY A 45 -6.30 1.46 -17.65
C GLY A 45 -5.87 0.24 -16.82
N GLU A 46 -4.86 0.37 -15.98
CA GLU A 46 -4.40 -0.69 -15.08
C GLU A 46 -5.13 -0.66 -13.73
N TRP A 47 -5.31 -1.85 -13.16
CA TRP A 47 -6.00 -2.09 -11.89
C TRP A 47 -5.30 -3.24 -11.17
N TYR A 48 -5.19 -3.11 -9.85
CA TYR A 48 -4.85 -4.23 -8.98
C TYR A 48 -6.08 -5.09 -8.78
N GLU A 49 -5.91 -6.40 -8.88
CA GLU A 49 -6.90 -7.42 -8.54
C GLU A 49 -6.16 -8.61 -7.95
N GLN A 50 -6.10 -8.65 -6.62
CA GLN A 50 -5.31 -9.64 -5.88
C GLN A 50 -6.19 -10.79 -5.38
N ASP A 51 -5.62 -11.98 -5.26
CA ASP A 51 -6.27 -13.16 -4.68
C ASP A 51 -6.27 -13.15 -3.13
N ARG A 52 -5.51 -12.23 -2.53
CA ARG A 52 -5.41 -12.01 -1.09
C ARG A 52 -6.18 -10.77 -0.66
N ASN A 53 -6.57 -10.74 0.62
CA ASN A 53 -7.00 -9.51 1.25
C ASN A 53 -5.79 -8.59 1.45
N GLU A 54 -5.99 -7.29 1.32
CA GLU A 54 -5.00 -6.28 1.62
C GLU A 54 -5.54 -5.33 2.68
N TRP A 55 -4.80 -5.14 3.76
CA TRP A 55 -4.98 -4.00 4.64
C TRP A 55 -3.81 -3.05 4.42
N VAL A 56 -4.09 -1.80 4.04
CA VAL A 56 -3.06 -0.82 3.71
C VAL A 56 -3.28 0.48 4.46
N LEU A 57 -2.22 1.00 5.07
CA LEU A 57 -2.20 2.22 5.87
C LEU A 57 -1.22 3.23 5.27
N VAL A 58 -1.64 4.49 5.15
CA VAL A 58 -0.71 5.61 4.90
C VAL A 58 -0.10 6.04 6.24
N LEU A 59 1.22 5.88 6.38
CA LEU A 59 1.96 6.29 7.59
C LEU A 59 2.48 7.73 7.48
N ALA A 60 2.80 8.18 6.28
CA ALA A 60 3.25 9.53 5.97
C ALA A 60 2.86 9.91 4.55
N GLY A 61 2.73 11.21 4.28
CA GLY A 61 2.27 11.72 2.98
C GLY A 61 0.76 11.55 2.78
N SER A 62 0.35 11.41 1.53
CA SER A 62 -1.05 11.19 1.16
C SER A 62 -1.19 10.49 -0.19
N ALA A 63 -2.36 9.91 -0.43
CA ALA A 63 -2.66 9.20 -1.67
C ALA A 63 -4.16 9.17 -1.97
N ASP A 64 -4.52 8.85 -3.22
CA ASP A 64 -5.89 8.50 -3.60
C ASP A 64 -5.98 7.06 -4.06
N LEU A 65 -6.95 6.34 -3.50
CA LEU A 65 -7.39 5.04 -3.99
C LEU A 65 -8.73 5.17 -4.72
N LEU A 66 -8.81 4.63 -5.93
CA LEU A 66 -10.06 4.44 -6.64
C LEU A 66 -10.40 2.95 -6.67
N PHE A 67 -11.67 2.62 -6.43
CA PHE A 67 -12.21 1.27 -6.49
C PHE A 67 -13.15 1.17 -7.69
N ASP A 68 -13.25 -0.01 -8.30
CA ASP A 68 -14.02 -0.21 -9.55
C ASP A 68 -15.53 0.02 -9.36
N ASP A 69 -16.04 -0.11 -8.13
CA ASP A 69 -17.42 0.18 -7.76
C ASP A 69 -17.68 1.64 -7.34
N ALA A 70 -16.63 2.47 -7.31
CA ALA A 70 -16.70 3.86 -6.88
C ALA A 70 -16.49 4.83 -8.06
N GLN A 71 -17.27 5.91 -8.10
CA GLN A 71 -17.09 6.96 -9.11
C GLN A 71 -15.92 7.90 -8.79
N GLU A 72 -15.67 8.14 -7.51
CA GLU A 72 -14.68 9.12 -7.05
C GLU A 72 -13.55 8.46 -6.25
N PRO A 73 -12.30 8.91 -6.44
CA PRO A 73 -11.18 8.47 -5.61
C PRO A 73 -11.36 8.88 -4.15
N ARG A 74 -10.86 8.05 -3.23
CA ARG A 74 -10.83 8.30 -1.80
C ARG A 74 -9.43 8.71 -1.38
N ARG A 75 -9.32 9.93 -0.85
CA ARG A 75 -8.08 10.42 -0.25
C ARG A 75 -7.81 9.69 1.06
N LEU A 76 -6.58 9.21 1.19
CA LEU A 76 -5.97 8.75 2.43
C LEU A 76 -4.88 9.74 2.85
N ILE A 77 -4.90 10.16 4.10
CA ILE A 77 -3.81 10.90 4.75
C ILE A 77 -3.13 10.03 5.80
N ALA A 78 -2.04 10.53 6.38
CA ALA A 78 -1.33 9.82 7.45
C ALA A 78 -2.30 9.41 8.59
N GLY A 79 -2.36 8.11 8.87
CA GLY A 79 -3.26 7.48 9.83
C GLY A 79 -4.48 6.79 9.23
N ASP A 80 -4.85 7.10 7.98
CA ASP A 80 -5.96 6.44 7.30
C ASP A 80 -5.54 5.09 6.72
N TYR A 81 -6.45 4.12 6.80
CA TYR A 81 -6.26 2.80 6.21
C TYR A 81 -7.45 2.38 5.35
N ALA A 82 -7.20 1.43 4.45
CA ALA A 82 -8.22 0.72 3.70
C ALA A 82 -8.06 -0.79 3.94
N LEU A 83 -9.19 -1.48 4.09
CA LEU A 83 -9.26 -2.93 3.95
C LEU A 83 -9.87 -3.23 2.57
N ILE A 84 -9.10 -3.90 1.74
CA ILE A 84 -9.42 -4.22 0.35
C ILE A 84 -9.58 -5.74 0.26
N PRO A 85 -10.82 -6.24 0.10
CA PRO A 85 -11.06 -7.68 -0.01
C PRO A 85 -10.40 -8.30 -1.25
N ALA A 86 -10.06 -9.58 -1.18
CA ALA A 86 -9.63 -10.35 -2.35
C ALA A 86 -10.62 -10.21 -3.53
N GLY A 87 -10.08 -10.02 -4.74
CA GLY A 87 -10.84 -9.75 -5.96
C GLY A 87 -11.39 -8.32 -6.08
N CYS A 88 -11.21 -7.46 -5.06
CA CYS A 88 -11.63 -6.07 -5.15
C CYS A 88 -10.66 -5.28 -6.03
N ARG A 89 -11.14 -4.88 -7.21
CA ARG A 89 -10.38 -4.06 -8.15
C ARG A 89 -10.17 -2.66 -7.60
N HIS A 90 -8.92 -2.26 -7.49
CA HIS A 90 -8.55 -0.93 -7.02
C HIS A 90 -7.31 -0.40 -7.75
N ARG A 91 -7.06 0.90 -7.66
CA ARG A 91 -5.85 1.53 -8.21
C ARG A 91 -5.47 2.78 -7.43
N VAL A 92 -4.17 3.05 -7.39
CA VAL A 92 -3.64 4.32 -6.88
C VAL A 92 -3.77 5.34 -8.01
N THR A 93 -4.60 6.37 -7.81
CA THR A 93 -4.78 7.41 -8.84
C THR A 93 -3.84 8.59 -8.66
N TRP A 94 -3.32 8.77 -7.44
CA TRP A 94 -2.40 9.84 -7.09
C TRP A 94 -1.63 9.50 -5.81
N THR A 95 -0.37 9.94 -5.73
CA THR A 95 0.40 10.06 -4.48
C THR A 95 1.03 11.45 -4.43
N ASP A 96 1.41 11.91 -3.23
CA ASP A 96 1.99 13.24 -3.06
C ASP A 96 3.31 13.39 -3.84
N PRO A 97 3.42 14.34 -4.79
CA PRO A 97 4.67 14.58 -5.50
C PRO A 97 5.64 15.47 -4.72
N ALA A 98 5.18 16.18 -3.69
CA ALA A 98 5.98 17.09 -2.88
C ALA A 98 6.56 16.41 -1.62
N ALA A 99 5.96 15.32 -1.17
CA ALA A 99 6.43 14.53 -0.04
C ALA A 99 6.34 13.03 -0.35
N LYS A 100 7.20 12.22 0.28
CA LYS A 100 7.08 10.76 0.14
C LYS A 100 5.81 10.27 0.81
N THR A 101 5.04 9.47 0.10
CA THR A 101 3.96 8.67 0.69
C THR A 101 4.55 7.34 1.12
N VAL A 102 4.49 7.06 2.42
CA VAL A 102 4.96 5.80 3.00
C VAL A 102 3.76 4.99 3.41
N TRP A 103 3.66 3.77 2.88
CA TRP A 103 2.60 2.84 3.17
C TRP A 103 3.11 1.65 3.99
N LEU A 104 2.22 1.10 4.80
CA LEU A 104 2.35 -0.24 5.35
C LEU A 104 1.23 -1.09 4.76
N ALA A 105 1.57 -2.04 3.90
CA ALA A 105 0.64 -2.99 3.31
C ALA A 105 0.76 -4.34 4.01
N VAL A 106 -0.37 -4.96 4.30
CA VAL A 106 -0.48 -6.28 4.91
C VAL A 106 -1.39 -7.11 4.01
N HIS A 107 -0.79 -8.06 3.29
CA HIS A 107 -1.52 -9.01 2.46
C HIS A 107 -1.71 -10.31 3.23
N PHE A 108 -2.93 -10.81 3.30
CA PHE A 108 -3.25 -12.04 4.04
C PHE A 108 -4.31 -12.85 3.31
N THR A 109 -4.40 -14.14 3.62
CA THR A 109 -5.32 -15.07 2.96
C THR A 109 -6.74 -14.52 2.92
N SER A 110 -7.41 -14.74 1.78
CA SER A 110 -8.84 -14.42 1.56
C SER A 110 -9.77 -15.13 2.54
N ASP A 111 -9.29 -16.26 3.07
CA ASP A 111 -10.00 -17.18 3.92
C ASP A 111 -10.35 -16.47 5.22
N ARG A 112 -11.63 -16.15 5.38
CA ARG A 112 -12.14 -15.70 6.66
C ARG A 112 -12.20 -16.91 7.58
N THR A 113 -11.11 -17.25 8.24
CA THR A 113 -11.13 -18.17 9.38
C THR A 113 -11.39 -17.34 10.64
N PRO A 114 -12.61 -17.31 11.20
CA PRO A 114 -12.75 -17.32 12.64
C PRO A 114 -12.39 -18.69 13.20
#